data_AF-Q1DDJ3-F1
#
_entry.id   AF-Q1DDJ3-F1
#
_cell.length_a   1.000
_cell.length_b   1.000
_cell.length_c   1.000
_cell.angle_alpha   90.00
_cell.angle_beta   90.00
_cell.angle_gamma   90.00
#
_symmetry.space_group_name_H-M   'P 1'
#
loop_
_entity.id
_entity.type
_entity.pdbx_description
1 polymer ?
#
loop_
_entity_poly.entity_id
_entity_poly.type
_entity_poly.pdbx_seq_one_letter_code
_entity_poly.pdbx_strand_id
1 'polypeptide(L)'
;MNRRRFHTHPRGLSILETIATAAVLMLGILGIMLTLGAASRHNRRNNNLSQASLIAEQELERVVNLRCVGEPLNDPCVNIKQLDNTRRDVWWSANGRMTETPPLPGATPQMAYTLTLDVDPPFEGAETGEPALNRAIPLPHASNLALHQVVNVRVTVSWMEEPGAPRRAVALQTRMAP
;
A
#
# COMPACT_ATOMS: atom_id res chain seq x y z
N MET A 1 42.12 75.32 -18.21
CA MET A 1 41.33 74.38 -17.39
C MET A 1 41.34 73.01 -18.07
N ASN A 2 42.12 72.06 -17.54
CA ASN A 2 42.33 70.75 -18.16
C ASN A 2 41.32 69.74 -17.58
N ARG A 3 40.22 69.44 -18.28
CA ARG A 3 39.25 68.42 -17.88
C ARG A 3 39.78 67.03 -18.26
N ARG A 4 40.36 66.31 -17.30
CA ARG A 4 40.64 64.88 -17.44
C ARG A 4 39.31 64.13 -17.51
N ARG A 5 38.97 63.58 -18.69
CA ARG A 5 37.90 62.60 -18.84
C ARG A 5 38.36 61.29 -18.20
N PHE A 6 37.71 60.88 -17.13
CA PHE A 6 37.85 59.52 -16.61
C PHE A 6 37.14 58.58 -17.58
N HIS A 7 37.91 57.80 -18.33
CA HIS A 7 37.38 56.64 -19.03
C HIS A 7 37.04 55.57 -17.98
N THR A 8 35.76 55.42 -17.67
CA THR A 8 35.25 54.21 -17.02
C THR A 8 35.35 53.08 -18.02
N HIS A 9 36.33 52.19 -17.86
CA HIS A 9 36.34 50.93 -18.60
C HIS A 9 35.06 50.17 -18.25
N PRO A 10 34.23 49.76 -19.24
CA PRO A 10 33.18 48.80 -18.99
C PRO A 10 33.88 47.53 -18.51
N ARG A 11 33.63 47.13 -17.26
CA ARG A 11 34.13 45.88 -16.71
C ARG A 11 33.45 44.75 -17.49
N GLY A 12 34.15 44.22 -18.51
CA GLY A 12 33.71 43.02 -19.20
C GLY A 12 33.63 41.87 -18.21
N LEU A 13 32.61 41.03 -18.34
CA LEU A 13 32.45 39.82 -17.52
C LEU A 13 33.75 39.02 -17.59
N SER A 14 34.31 38.72 -16.42
CA SER A 14 35.48 37.88 -16.30
C SER A 14 35.13 36.44 -16.69
N ILE A 15 36.03 35.74 -17.38
CA ILE A 15 35.88 34.30 -17.68
C ILE A 15 35.63 33.51 -16.38
N LEU A 16 36.24 33.93 -15.26
CA LEU A 16 36.03 33.32 -13.94
C LEU A 16 34.57 33.44 -13.47
N GLU A 17 33.92 34.58 -13.73
CA GLU A 17 32.54 34.85 -13.34
C GLU A 17 31.56 34.02 -14.18
N THR A 18 31.87 33.83 -15.47
CA THR A 18 31.10 32.93 -16.34
C THR A 18 31.25 31.45 -15.95
N ILE A 19 32.44 31.01 -15.54
CA ILE A 19 32.66 29.64 -15.07
C ILE A 19 31.96 29.42 -13.71
N ALA A 20 32.04 30.40 -12.80
CA ALA A 20 31.39 30.32 -11.49
C ALA A 20 29.86 30.24 -11.63
N THR A 21 29.26 31.07 -12.49
CA THR A 21 27.82 31.03 -12.76
C THR A 21 27.39 29.73 -13.44
N ALA A 22 28.18 29.23 -14.41
CA ALA A 22 27.92 27.93 -15.03
C ALA A 22 28.01 26.77 -14.03
N ALA A 23 28.98 26.79 -13.12
CA ALA A 23 29.13 25.77 -12.08
C ALA A 23 27.94 25.75 -11.12
N VAL A 24 27.47 26.91 -10.66
CA VAL A 24 26.28 27.02 -9.80
C VAL A 24 25.04 26.53 -10.52
N LEU A 25 24.87 26.87 -11.80
CA LEU A 25 23.75 26.39 -12.61
C LEU A 25 23.77 24.86 -12.77
N MET A 26 24.93 24.27 -13.06
CA MET A 26 25.06 22.81 -13.18
C MET A 26 24.74 22.09 -11.88
N LEU A 27 25.25 22.59 -10.75
CA LEU A 27 24.95 22.03 -9.42
C LEU A 27 23.46 22.18 -9.07
N GLY A 28 22.85 23.32 -9.42
CA GLY A 28 21.41 23.54 -9.25
C GLY A 28 20.58 22.54 -10.04
N ILE A 29 20.91 22.33 -11.33
CA ILE A 29 20.22 21.35 -12.19
C ILE A 29 20.37 19.93 -11.64
N LEU A 30 21.58 19.56 -11.21
CA LEU A 30 21.82 18.23 -10.65
C LEU A 30 21.00 18.02 -9.36
N GLY A 31 20.96 19.01 -8.48
CA GLY A 31 20.14 18.98 -7.27
C GLY A 31 18.66 18.78 -7.58
N ILE A 32 18.14 19.48 -8.60
CA ILE A 32 16.76 19.32 -9.06
C ILE A 32 16.53 17.91 -9.61
N MET A 33 17.41 17.37 -10.45
CA MET A 33 17.22 16.01 -10.99
C MET A 33 17.19 14.94 -9.88
N LEU A 34 18.03 15.09 -8.85
CA LEU A 34 18.05 14.17 -7.71
C LEU A 34 16.75 14.22 -6.90
N THR A 35 16.21 15.42 -6.65
CA THR A 35 14.94 15.56 -5.91
C THR A 35 13.77 15.03 -6.71
N LEU A 36 13.70 15.27 -8.02
CA LEU A 36 12.69 14.67 -8.90
C LEU A 36 12.76 13.14 -8.89
N GLY A 37 13.97 12.56 -8.95
CA GLY A 37 14.16 11.12 -8.86
C GLY A 37 13.67 10.53 -7.54
N ALA A 38 14.00 11.18 -6.41
CA ALA A 38 13.53 10.77 -5.10
C ALA A 38 12.00 10.90 -4.96
N ALA A 39 11.42 12.01 -5.41
CA ALA A 39 9.99 12.25 -5.39
C ALA A 39 9.21 11.24 -6.26
N SER A 40 9.72 10.94 -7.46
CA SER A 40 9.12 9.95 -8.35
C SER A 40 9.09 8.55 -7.71
N ARG A 41 10.20 8.12 -7.10
CA ARG A 41 10.24 6.84 -6.37
C ARG A 41 9.29 6.84 -5.19
N HIS A 42 9.22 7.93 -4.43
CA HIS A 42 8.30 8.06 -3.31
C HIS A 42 6.84 7.97 -3.75
N ASN A 43 6.47 8.66 -4.83
CA ASN A 43 5.13 8.61 -5.41
C ASN A 43 4.75 7.21 -5.89
N ARG A 44 5.66 6.50 -6.57
CA ARG A 44 5.44 5.11 -6.98
C ARG A 44 5.18 4.20 -5.77
N ARG A 45 5.94 4.39 -4.68
CA ARG A 45 5.74 3.62 -3.44
C ARG A 45 4.40 3.91 -2.81
N ASN A 46 4.01 5.17 -2.71
CA ASN A 46 2.73 5.57 -2.15
C ASN A 46 1.55 5.02 -2.98
N ASN A 47 1.68 5.06 -4.32
CA ASN A 47 0.68 4.48 -5.21
C ASN A 47 0.56 2.97 -5.04
N ASN A 48 1.68 2.25 -4.99
CA ASN A 48 1.67 0.79 -4.77
C ASN A 48 1.04 0.41 -3.42
N LEU A 49 1.30 1.21 -2.38
CA LEU A 49 0.71 1.04 -1.05
C LEU A 49 -0.81 1.26 -1.09
N SER A 50 -1.26 2.36 -1.70
CA SER A 50 -2.68 2.66 -1.85
C SER A 50 -3.43 1.58 -2.64
N GLN A 51 -2.81 1.05 -3.71
CA GLN A 51 -3.38 -0.08 -4.45
C GLN A 51 -3.49 -1.34 -3.60
N ALA A 52 -2.46 -1.67 -2.80
CA ALA A 52 -2.50 -2.82 -1.90
C ALA A 52 -3.62 -2.69 -0.85
N SER A 53 -3.82 -1.49 -0.30
CA SER A 53 -4.91 -1.22 0.65
C SER A 53 -6.29 -1.40 0.00
N LEU A 54 -6.50 -0.89 -1.22
CA LEU A 54 -7.78 -1.06 -1.94
C LEU A 54 -8.06 -2.53 -2.26
N ILE A 55 -7.03 -3.30 -2.66
CA ILE A 55 -7.16 -4.75 -2.87
C ILE A 55 -7.57 -5.43 -1.57
N ALA A 56 -6.91 -5.09 -0.45
CA ALA A 56 -7.24 -5.66 0.85
C ALA A 56 -8.68 -5.33 1.28
N GLU A 57 -9.13 -4.09 1.08
CA GLU A 57 -10.49 -3.64 1.40
C GLU A 57 -11.55 -4.38 0.57
N GLN A 58 -11.37 -4.44 -0.75
CA GLN A 58 -12.27 -5.15 -1.66
C GLN A 58 -12.43 -6.62 -1.27
N GLU A 59 -11.34 -7.22 -0.79
CA GLU A 59 -11.32 -8.64 -0.48
C GLU A 59 -11.86 -8.93 0.92
N LEU A 60 -11.66 -8.01 1.85
CA LEU A 60 -12.37 -8.01 3.12
C LEU A 60 -13.88 -7.86 2.91
N GLU A 61 -14.31 -6.96 2.02
CA GLU A 61 -15.72 -6.77 1.67
C GLU A 61 -16.30 -8.04 1.03
N ARG A 62 -15.56 -8.69 0.13
CA ARG A 62 -15.95 -9.99 -0.45
C ARG A 62 -16.21 -11.02 0.66
N VAL A 63 -15.31 -11.14 1.63
CA VAL A 63 -15.44 -12.10 2.74
C VAL A 63 -16.62 -11.74 3.65
N VAL A 64 -16.78 -10.46 3.99
CA VAL A 64 -17.92 -9.99 4.79
C VAL A 64 -19.25 -10.29 4.10
N ASN A 65 -19.31 -10.15 2.77
CA ASN A 65 -20.49 -10.44 1.97
C ASN A 65 -20.84 -11.94 1.89
N LEU A 66 -19.87 -12.84 2.07
CA LEU A 66 -20.16 -14.28 2.19
C LEU A 66 -20.97 -14.61 3.44
N ARG A 67 -20.95 -13.71 4.45
CA ARG A 67 -21.53 -13.89 5.79
C ARG A 67 -20.94 -15.09 6.53
N CYS A 68 -21.05 -15.07 7.84
CA CYS A 68 -20.72 -16.24 8.64
C CYS A 68 -21.90 -17.22 8.59
N VAL A 69 -21.64 -18.46 8.18
CA VAL A 69 -22.64 -19.54 8.16
C VAL A 69 -22.07 -20.72 8.94
N GLY A 70 -22.85 -21.30 9.84
CA GLY A 70 -22.45 -22.45 10.65
C GLY A 70 -23.34 -22.61 11.88
N GLU A 71 -23.22 -23.76 12.56
CA GLU A 71 -23.89 -23.96 13.84
C GLU A 71 -23.11 -23.20 14.94
N PRO A 72 -23.72 -22.22 15.64
CA PRO A 72 -22.99 -21.33 16.55
C PRO A 72 -22.23 -22.04 17.68
N LEU A 73 -22.66 -23.22 18.10
CA LEU A 73 -22.13 -23.93 19.27
C LEU A 73 -20.97 -24.87 18.94
N ASN A 74 -20.97 -25.49 17.76
CA ASN A 74 -20.01 -26.54 17.41
C ASN A 74 -18.99 -26.09 16.36
N ASP A 75 -19.42 -25.34 15.34
CA ASP A 75 -18.53 -24.86 14.28
C ASP A 75 -19.02 -23.52 13.69
N PRO A 76 -18.75 -22.40 14.39
CA PRO A 76 -19.11 -21.07 13.91
C PRO A 76 -18.30 -20.75 12.63
N CYS A 77 -18.99 -20.18 11.64
CA CYS A 77 -18.38 -19.69 10.40
C CYS A 77 -17.59 -20.73 9.60
N VAL A 78 -18.08 -21.98 9.52
CA VAL A 78 -17.42 -23.07 8.77
C VAL A 78 -17.07 -22.68 7.34
N ASN A 79 -17.92 -21.90 6.67
CA ASN A 79 -17.70 -21.41 5.32
C ASN A 79 -16.51 -20.44 5.23
N ILE A 80 -16.26 -19.63 6.27
CA ILE A 80 -15.13 -18.70 6.34
C ILE A 80 -13.86 -19.45 6.71
N LYS A 81 -13.92 -20.38 7.66
CA LYS A 81 -12.76 -21.21 8.05
C LYS A 81 -12.18 -22.01 6.88
N GLN A 82 -13.00 -22.42 5.92
CA GLN A 82 -12.53 -23.08 4.69
C GLN A 82 -11.66 -22.18 3.80
N LEU A 83 -11.70 -20.86 3.99
CA LEU A 83 -10.87 -19.90 3.26
C LEU A 83 -9.50 -19.70 3.91
N ASP A 84 -9.25 -20.32 5.07
CA ASP A 84 -7.98 -20.20 5.76
C ASP A 84 -6.80 -20.65 4.90
N ASN A 85 -5.67 -19.96 5.04
CA ASN A 85 -4.45 -20.15 4.26
C ASN A 85 -4.65 -20.09 2.73
N THR A 86 -5.73 -19.46 2.25
CA THR A 86 -5.91 -19.30 0.81
C THR A 86 -4.98 -18.21 0.28
N ARG A 87 -4.32 -18.52 -0.83
CA ARG A 87 -3.39 -17.62 -1.52
C ARG A 87 -3.78 -17.48 -2.97
N ARG A 88 -3.87 -16.24 -3.45
CA ARG A 88 -4.08 -15.91 -4.87
C ARG A 88 -3.21 -14.75 -5.30
N ASP A 89 -2.75 -14.79 -6.55
CA ASP A 89 -2.07 -13.64 -7.14
C ASP A 89 -3.09 -12.80 -7.90
N VAL A 90 -2.95 -11.47 -7.77
CA VAL A 90 -3.80 -10.48 -8.44
C VAL A 90 -2.92 -9.45 -9.11
N TRP A 91 -3.38 -8.96 -10.25
CA TRP A 91 -2.68 -7.97 -11.05
C TRP A 91 -3.49 -6.69 -11.10
N TRP A 92 -2.81 -5.57 -10.85
CA TRP A 92 -3.41 -4.25 -10.88
C TRP A 92 -2.79 -3.41 -11.99
N SER A 93 -3.64 -2.87 -12.85
CA SER A 93 -3.24 -1.94 -13.89
C SER A 93 -3.39 -0.50 -13.41
N ALA A 94 -2.63 0.43 -14.01
CA ALA A 94 -2.80 1.87 -13.77
C ALA A 94 -4.22 2.37 -14.09
N ASN A 95 -5.02 1.57 -14.81
CA ASN A 95 -6.40 1.85 -15.20
C ASN A 95 -7.40 1.56 -14.06
N GLY A 96 -6.91 1.17 -12.87
CA GLY A 96 -7.71 1.09 -11.65
C GLY A 96 -8.57 -0.16 -11.51
N ARG A 97 -8.26 -1.25 -12.23
CA ARG A 97 -8.99 -2.52 -12.10
C ARG A 97 -8.06 -3.65 -11.69
N MET A 98 -8.47 -4.36 -10.64
CA MET A 98 -7.90 -5.64 -10.23
C MET A 98 -8.32 -6.73 -11.22
N THR A 99 -7.39 -7.62 -11.52
CA THR A 99 -7.65 -8.84 -12.30
C THR A 99 -6.96 -10.03 -11.65
N GLU A 100 -7.58 -11.20 -11.70
CA GLU A 100 -6.99 -12.47 -11.23
C GLU A 100 -6.24 -13.20 -12.36
N THR A 101 -6.14 -12.58 -13.53
CA THR A 101 -5.46 -13.18 -14.69
C THR A 101 -4.18 -12.42 -14.98
N PRO A 102 -3.05 -13.12 -15.24
CA PRO A 102 -1.82 -12.45 -15.57
C PRO A 102 -1.96 -11.67 -16.89
N PRO A 103 -1.29 -10.52 -17.03
CA PRO A 103 -1.30 -9.77 -18.27
C PRO A 103 -0.71 -10.61 -19.41
N LEU A 104 -1.35 -10.55 -20.59
CA LEU A 104 -0.84 -11.20 -21.79
C LEU A 104 0.55 -10.65 -22.18
N PRO A 105 1.39 -11.45 -22.85
CA PRO A 105 2.65 -10.95 -23.39
C PRO A 105 2.43 -9.72 -24.29
N GLY A 106 3.12 -8.62 -24.00
CA GLY A 106 2.97 -7.35 -24.73
C GLY A 106 1.81 -6.46 -24.28
N ALA A 107 1.02 -6.87 -23.27
CA ALA A 107 0.04 -6.01 -22.64
C ALA A 107 0.70 -4.88 -21.81
N THR A 108 -0.09 -3.87 -21.46
CA THR A 108 0.35 -2.82 -20.53
C THR A 108 0.86 -3.44 -19.23
N PRO A 109 2.00 -2.98 -18.68
CA PRO A 109 2.57 -3.54 -17.47
C PRO A 109 1.59 -3.41 -16.30
N GLN A 110 1.43 -4.51 -15.57
CA GLN A 110 0.59 -4.57 -14.37
C GLN A 110 1.45 -4.99 -13.18
N MET A 111 1.16 -4.40 -12.03
CA MET A 111 1.84 -4.75 -10.78
C MET A 111 1.23 -6.05 -10.23
N ALA A 112 2.08 -6.98 -9.84
CA ALA A 112 1.67 -8.24 -9.23
C ALA A 112 1.62 -8.10 -7.70
N TYR A 113 0.49 -8.51 -7.14
CA TYR A 113 0.23 -8.59 -5.71
C TYR A 113 -0.11 -10.03 -5.36
N THR A 114 0.30 -10.48 -4.19
CA THR A 114 -0.09 -11.76 -3.62
C THR A 114 -1.01 -11.48 -2.45
N LEU A 115 -2.24 -11.96 -2.56
CA LEU A 115 -3.22 -11.93 -1.50
C LEU A 115 -3.19 -13.25 -0.74
N THR A 116 -3.15 -13.14 0.58
CA THR A 116 -3.29 -14.26 1.52
C THR A 116 -4.43 -13.97 2.48
N LEU A 117 -5.29 -14.95 2.73
CA LEU A 117 -6.35 -14.88 3.73
C LEU A 117 -6.05 -15.89 4.83
N ASP A 118 -5.96 -15.39 6.06
CA ASP A 118 -5.79 -16.19 7.27
C ASP A 118 -7.04 -16.07 8.15
N VAL A 119 -7.53 -17.19 8.70
CA VAL A 119 -8.63 -17.22 9.67
C VAL A 119 -8.08 -17.66 11.02
N ASP A 120 -8.40 -16.89 12.05
CA ASP A 120 -7.82 -16.99 13.39
C ASP A 120 -6.29 -17.06 13.40
N PRO A 121 -5.59 -16.13 12.70
CA PRO A 121 -4.13 -16.07 12.81
C PRO A 121 -3.71 -15.71 14.25
N PRO A 122 -2.50 -16.08 14.66
CA PRO A 122 -1.95 -15.58 15.91
C PRO A 122 -1.94 -14.04 15.90
N PHE A 123 -2.47 -13.43 16.97
CA PHE A 123 -2.50 -11.97 17.11
C PHE A 123 -1.07 -11.41 17.13
N GLU A 124 -0.69 -10.70 16.08
CA GLU A 124 0.53 -9.88 16.07
C GLU A 124 0.19 -8.49 16.62
N GLY A 125 0.99 -7.99 17.57
CA GLY A 125 0.94 -6.56 17.95
C GLY A 125 -0.21 -6.10 18.86
N ALA A 126 -0.95 -7.00 19.53
CA ALA A 126 -2.07 -6.65 20.43
C ALA A 126 -3.21 -5.85 19.75
N GLU A 127 -3.35 -5.99 18.43
CA GLU A 127 -4.41 -5.33 17.67
C GLU A 127 -5.77 -5.92 18.04
N THR A 128 -6.60 -5.12 18.73
CA THR A 128 -8.00 -5.44 18.95
C THR A 128 -8.80 -5.07 17.70
N GLY A 129 -9.12 -6.05 16.87
CA GLY A 129 -10.11 -5.89 15.80
C GLY A 129 -11.46 -5.42 16.36
N GLU A 130 -12.29 -4.82 15.51
CA GLU A 130 -13.66 -4.43 15.86
C GLU A 130 -14.66 -5.43 15.29
N PRO A 131 -15.66 -5.90 16.08
CA PRO A 131 -15.91 -5.60 17.50
C PRO A 131 -14.90 -6.27 18.45
N ALA A 132 -14.60 -5.63 19.59
CA ALA A 132 -13.71 -6.16 20.63
C ALA A 132 -14.13 -7.59 21.10
N LEU A 133 -13.19 -8.54 21.24
CA LEU A 133 -13.49 -9.94 21.60
C LEU A 133 -14.22 -10.04 22.94
N ASN A 134 -13.97 -9.10 23.86
CA ASN A 134 -14.63 -9.00 25.16
C ASN A 134 -16.03 -8.36 25.11
N ARG A 135 -16.52 -7.94 23.93
CA ARG A 135 -17.85 -7.37 23.76
C ARG A 135 -18.85 -8.51 23.54
N ALA A 136 -19.71 -8.73 24.53
CA ALA A 136 -20.91 -9.52 24.35
C ALA A 136 -21.76 -8.92 23.22
N ILE A 137 -21.96 -9.67 22.14
CA ILE A 137 -22.92 -9.31 21.09
C ILE A 137 -24.29 -9.79 21.57
N PRO A 138 -25.24 -8.88 21.88
CA PRO A 138 -26.59 -9.28 22.26
C PRO A 138 -27.33 -9.79 21.02
N LEU A 139 -27.60 -11.10 21.00
CA LEU A 139 -28.48 -11.71 19.99
C LEU A 139 -29.95 -11.45 20.36
N PRO A 140 -30.88 -11.41 19.39
CA PRO A 140 -32.29 -11.13 19.68
C PRO A 140 -32.99 -12.15 20.60
N HIS A 141 -32.42 -13.34 20.85
CA HIS A 141 -33.07 -14.41 21.64
C HIS A 141 -32.10 -15.33 22.42
N ALA A 142 -30.83 -14.94 22.64
CA ALA A 142 -29.92 -15.74 23.45
C ALA A 142 -28.81 -14.92 24.10
N SER A 143 -28.38 -15.37 25.27
CA SER A 143 -27.21 -14.94 26.03
C SER A 143 -26.01 -14.61 25.14
N ASN A 144 -25.41 -13.44 25.39
CA ASN A 144 -24.07 -13.00 24.96
C ASN A 144 -23.27 -14.05 24.18
N LEU A 145 -22.99 -13.79 22.89
CA LEU A 145 -22.06 -14.61 22.10
C LEU A 145 -20.75 -14.83 22.87
N ALA A 146 -20.37 -16.08 23.09
CA ALA A 146 -19.13 -16.39 23.78
C ALA A 146 -17.93 -16.19 22.82
N LEU A 147 -16.76 -15.81 23.35
CA LEU A 147 -15.54 -15.51 22.54
C LEU A 147 -15.19 -16.59 21.51
N HIS A 148 -15.49 -17.87 21.80
CA HIS A 148 -15.21 -19.00 20.91
C HIS A 148 -16.11 -19.05 19.67
N GLN A 149 -17.11 -18.17 19.58
CA GLN A 149 -18.08 -18.09 18.49
C GLN A 149 -17.75 -16.97 17.49
N VAL A 150 -16.66 -16.25 17.70
CA VAL A 150 -16.15 -15.17 16.84
C VAL A 150 -14.89 -15.66 16.14
N VAL A 151 -14.84 -15.52 14.82
CA VAL A 151 -13.62 -15.78 14.02
C VAL A 151 -12.97 -14.46 13.62
N ASN A 152 -11.64 -14.41 13.67
CA ASN A 152 -10.86 -13.29 13.14
C ASN A 152 -10.46 -13.63 11.71
N VAL A 153 -10.61 -12.69 10.79
CA VAL A 153 -10.14 -12.84 9.42
C VAL A 153 -9.11 -11.76 9.14
N ARG A 154 -7.93 -12.16 8.67
CA ARG A 154 -6.87 -11.27 8.22
C ARG A 154 -6.66 -11.44 6.73
N VAL A 155 -6.77 -10.34 5.99
CA VAL A 155 -6.41 -10.27 4.58
C VAL A 155 -5.06 -9.56 4.49
N THR A 156 -4.05 -10.27 4.01
CA THR A 156 -2.71 -9.74 3.80
C THR A 156 -2.43 -9.61 2.31
N VAL A 157 -2.09 -8.41 1.85
CA VAL A 157 -1.69 -8.15 0.47
C VAL A 157 -0.21 -7.80 0.46
N SER A 158 0.59 -8.60 -0.24
CA SER A 158 2.04 -8.41 -0.32
C SER A 158 2.51 -8.22 -1.76
N TRP A 159 3.54 -7.41 -1.96
CA TRP A 159 4.12 -7.14 -3.27
C TRP A 159 5.63 -6.94 -3.20
N MET A 160 6.26 -6.97 -4.37
CA MET A 160 7.68 -6.64 -4.57
C MET A 160 7.77 -5.41 -5.47
N GLU A 161 8.54 -4.40 -5.05
CA GLU A 161 8.76 -3.20 -5.89
C GLU A 161 9.52 -3.53 -7.18
N GLU A 162 10.51 -4.42 -7.07
CA GLU A 162 11.39 -4.88 -8.13
C GLU A 162 11.80 -6.35 -7.87
N PRO A 163 12.17 -7.12 -8.91
CA PRO A 163 12.68 -8.48 -8.71
C PRO A 163 13.88 -8.49 -7.76
N GLY A 164 13.80 -9.28 -6.68
CA GLY A 164 14.84 -9.36 -5.65
C GLY A 164 14.74 -8.31 -4.53
N ALA A 165 13.83 -7.34 -4.60
CA ALA A 165 13.57 -6.40 -3.51
C ALA A 165 12.84 -7.08 -2.33
N PRO A 166 13.01 -6.59 -1.09
CA PRO A 166 12.22 -7.09 0.04
C PRO A 166 10.72 -6.91 -0.21
N ARG A 167 9.94 -7.92 0.18
CA ARG A 167 8.48 -7.83 0.10
C ARG A 167 7.96 -6.79 1.07
N ARG A 168 6.94 -6.07 0.64
CA ARG A 168 6.12 -5.21 1.49
C ARG A 168 4.74 -5.82 1.61
N ALA A 169 4.06 -5.54 2.70
CA ALA A 169 2.72 -6.03 2.93
C ALA A 169 1.86 -4.99 3.64
N VAL A 170 0.55 -5.09 3.38
CA VAL A 170 -0.51 -4.45 4.16
C VAL A 170 -1.43 -5.57 4.63
N ALA A 171 -1.82 -5.54 5.90
CA ALA A 171 -2.79 -6.47 6.45
C ALA A 171 -3.99 -5.68 6.96
N LEU A 172 -5.19 -6.14 6.63
CA LEU A 172 -6.44 -5.68 7.22
C LEU A 172 -7.08 -6.84 7.97
N GLN A 173 -7.72 -6.53 9.09
CA GLN A 173 -8.35 -7.53 9.95
C GLN A 173 -9.81 -7.16 10.22
N THR A 174 -10.67 -8.18 10.25
CA THR A 174 -12.07 -8.05 10.67
C THR A 174 -12.47 -9.24 11.51
N ARG A 175 -13.63 -9.13 12.18
CA ARG A 175 -14.20 -10.17 13.01
C ARG A 175 -15.59 -10.51 12.51
N MET A 176 -15.89 -11.80 12.50
CA MET A 176 -17.17 -12.33 12.03
C MET A 176 -17.78 -13.26 13.07
N ALA A 177 -19.10 -13.23 13.16
CA ALA A 177 -19.93 -14.07 14.00
C ALA A 177 -21.19 -14.46 13.21
N PRO A 178 -21.81 -15.62 13.52
CA PRO A 178 -23.03 -16.08 12.87
C PRO A 178 -24.25 -15.20 13.17
#